data_AF-A0AA49J8S0-F1
#
_entry.id   AF-A0AA49J8S0-F1
#
_cell.length_a   1.000
_cell.length_b   1.000
_cell.length_c   1.000
_cell.angle_alpha   90.00
_cell.angle_beta   90.00
_cell.angle_gamma   90.00
#
_symmetry.space_group_name_H-M   'P 1'
#
loop_
_entity.id
_entity.type
_entity.pdbx_description
1 polymer ?
#
loop_
_entity_poly.entity_id
_entity_poly.type
_entity_poly.pdbx_seq_one_letter_code
_entity_poly.pdbx_strand_id
1 'polypeptide(L)'
;MSEYRIASRYSKSLIDLAVEKNQLEDIKADMELFSKVCNENRDFVLMLNNPILESLRKAAIIKKVFKGKVQEMTSLFFDIVSRKHRESVLPEMAKVFKQLYNEHKGIIAAEVTTTFKLDDSLRSEVIKIVKEISNKEVELNEKVDEALIGGFLIRVGDKQIDETIQSKLNDLRRELTQNQYIKQI
;
A
#
# COMPACT_ATOMS: atom_id res chain seq x y z
N MET A 1 8.67 14.18 -3.61
CA MET A 1 7.52 14.89 -4.22
C MET A 1 7.51 14.86 -5.74
N SER A 2 8.64 15.06 -6.44
CA SER A 2 8.67 15.00 -7.92
C SER A 2 8.43 13.59 -8.47
N GLU A 3 9.06 12.57 -7.86
CA GLU A 3 8.99 11.17 -8.31
C GLU A 3 7.58 10.59 -8.18
N TYR A 4 6.92 10.79 -7.04
CA TYR A 4 5.50 10.44 -6.85
C TYR A 4 4.56 11.02 -7.92
N ARG A 5 4.74 12.29 -8.31
CA ARG A 5 3.89 12.91 -9.35
C ARG A 5 4.10 12.25 -10.70
N ILE A 6 5.34 11.85 -11.01
CA ILE A 6 5.67 11.08 -12.20
C ILE A 6 5.03 9.71 -12.12
N ALA A 7 5.24 8.99 -11.02
CA ALA A 7 4.68 7.66 -10.78
C ALA A 7 3.16 7.66 -10.97
N SER A 8 2.46 8.63 -10.38
CA SER A 8 1.00 8.79 -10.49
C SER A 8 0.53 9.00 -11.92
N ARG A 9 1.19 9.86 -12.71
CA ARG A 9 0.80 10.07 -14.12
C ARG A 9 0.93 8.81 -14.96
N TYR A 10 2.07 8.11 -14.86
CA TYR A 10 2.30 6.88 -15.62
C TYR A 10 1.38 5.74 -15.16
N SER A 11 1.17 5.60 -13.85
CA SER A 11 0.28 4.57 -13.28
C SER A 11 -1.17 4.79 -13.69
N LYS A 12 -1.62 6.05 -13.72
CA LYS A 12 -2.96 6.40 -14.22
C LYS A 12 -3.14 6.00 -15.68
N SER A 13 -2.19 6.39 -16.55
CA SER A 13 -2.24 5.99 -17.97
C SER A 13 -2.22 4.47 -18.15
N LEU A 14 -1.51 3.73 -17.30
CA LEU A 14 -1.49 2.27 -17.34
C LEU A 14 -2.84 1.68 -16.93
N ILE A 15 -3.51 2.22 -15.90
CA ILE A 15 -4.85 1.77 -15.51
C ILE A 15 -5.87 2.09 -16.60
N ASP A 16 -5.88 3.31 -17.13
CA ASP A 16 -6.82 3.70 -18.18
C ASP A 16 -6.71 2.72 -19.37
N LEU A 17 -5.48 2.42 -19.79
CA LEU A 17 -5.20 1.47 -20.87
C LEU A 17 -5.56 0.02 -20.51
N ALA A 18 -5.33 -0.40 -19.25
CA ALA A 18 -5.67 -1.72 -18.75
C ALA A 18 -7.19 -1.95 -18.71
N VAL A 19 -7.96 -0.91 -18.37
CA VAL A 19 -9.43 -0.91 -18.38
C VAL A 19 -9.93 -0.97 -19.83
N GLU A 20 -9.40 -0.16 -20.74
CA GLU A 20 -9.76 -0.20 -22.17
C GLU A 20 -9.54 -1.58 -22.80
N LYS A 21 -8.49 -2.30 -22.37
CA LYS A 21 -8.14 -3.63 -22.88
C LYS A 21 -8.75 -4.79 -22.09
N ASN A 22 -9.50 -4.52 -21.03
CA ASN A 22 -10.03 -5.53 -20.09
C ASN A 22 -8.94 -6.47 -19.52
N GLN A 23 -7.73 -5.96 -19.30
CA GLN A 23 -6.57 -6.71 -18.78
C GLN A 23 -6.13 -6.23 -17.38
N LEU A 24 -7.04 -5.57 -16.66
CA LEU A 24 -6.73 -4.93 -15.38
C LEU A 24 -6.22 -5.91 -14.32
N GLU A 25 -6.85 -7.09 -14.20
CA GLU A 25 -6.46 -8.13 -13.23
C GLU A 25 -5.08 -8.71 -13.55
N ASP A 26 -4.79 -8.94 -14.82
CA ASP A 26 -3.52 -9.51 -15.25
C ASP A 26 -2.37 -8.53 -15.01
N ILE A 27 -2.55 -7.26 -15.37
CA ILE A 27 -1.56 -6.20 -15.16
C ILE A 27 -1.34 -5.96 -13.66
N LYS A 28 -2.39 -6.12 -12.85
CA LYS A 28 -2.28 -6.06 -11.38
C LYS A 28 -1.39 -7.19 -10.87
N ALA A 29 -1.58 -8.43 -11.33
CA ALA A 29 -0.73 -9.55 -10.95
C ALA A 29 0.74 -9.32 -11.37
N ASP A 30 0.97 -8.78 -12.56
CA ASP A 30 2.31 -8.44 -13.04
C ASP A 30 3.00 -7.38 -12.17
N MET A 31 2.27 -6.32 -11.79
CA MET A 31 2.79 -5.24 -10.95
C MET A 31 3.03 -5.68 -9.51
N GLU A 32 2.22 -6.59 -8.97
CA GLU A 32 2.46 -7.23 -7.68
C GLU A 32 3.71 -8.10 -7.71
N LEU A 33 3.90 -8.89 -8.78
CA LEU A 33 5.11 -9.69 -8.99
C LEU A 33 6.35 -8.78 -9.07
N PHE A 34 6.27 -7.68 -9.83
CA PHE A 34 7.35 -6.70 -9.92
C PHE A 34 7.70 -6.10 -8.55
N SER A 35 6.69 -5.67 -7.79
CA SER A 35 6.85 -5.12 -6.45
C SER A 35 7.51 -6.12 -5.49
N LYS A 36 7.09 -7.40 -5.56
CA LYS A 36 7.69 -8.48 -4.77
C LYS A 36 9.16 -8.69 -5.10
N VAL A 37 9.52 -8.76 -6.40
CA VAL A 37 10.92 -8.90 -6.84
C VAL A 37 11.76 -7.72 -6.36
N CYS A 38 11.23 -6.50 -6.40
CA CYS A 38 11.92 -5.30 -5.90
C CYS A 38 12.16 -5.37 -4.38
N ASN A 39 11.20 -5.90 -3.61
CA ASN A 39 11.34 -6.02 -2.16
C ASN A 39 12.31 -7.15 -1.76
N GLU A 40 12.33 -8.25 -2.50
CA GLU A 40 13.22 -9.39 -2.24
C GLU A 40 14.66 -9.13 -2.67
N ASN A 41 14.88 -8.37 -3.75
CA ASN A 41 16.21 -8.13 -4.32
C ASN A 41 16.61 -6.66 -4.22
N ARG A 42 17.33 -6.31 -3.15
CA ARG A 42 17.86 -4.95 -2.98
C ARG A 42 18.81 -4.54 -4.10
N ASP A 43 19.62 -5.46 -4.61
CA ASP A 43 20.56 -5.20 -5.72
C ASP A 43 19.84 -4.82 -7.01
N PHE A 44 18.64 -5.36 -7.24
CA PHE A 44 17.81 -5.00 -8.38
C PHE A 44 17.33 -3.55 -8.28
N VAL A 45 16.90 -3.11 -7.10
CA VAL A 45 16.51 -1.71 -6.86
C VAL A 45 17.70 -0.77 -6.99
N LEU A 46 18.88 -1.16 -6.48
CA LEU A 46 20.11 -0.39 -6.65
C LEU A 46 20.51 -0.26 -8.12
N MET A 47 20.36 -1.33 -8.91
CA MET A 47 20.59 -1.30 -10.35
C MET A 47 19.65 -0.32 -11.07
N LEU A 48 18.36 -0.31 -10.72
CA LEU A 48 17.38 0.62 -11.30
C LEU A 48 17.75 2.07 -11.00
N ASN A 49 18.17 2.35 -9.76
CA ASN A 49 18.55 3.69 -9.29
C ASN A 49 19.94 4.14 -9.76
N ASN A 50 20.78 3.25 -10.30
CA ASN A 50 22.13 3.60 -10.69
C ASN A 50 22.16 4.42 -11.99
N PRO A 51 22.59 5.70 -11.99
CA PRO A 51 22.60 6.56 -13.18
C PRO A 51 23.72 6.22 -14.17
N ILE A 52 24.72 5.44 -13.75
CA ILE A 52 25.90 5.08 -14.58
C ILE A 52 25.53 4.00 -15.61
N LEU A 53 24.53 3.18 -15.31
CA LEU A 53 24.07 2.14 -16.21
C LEU A 53 23.16 2.73 -17.30
N GLU A 54 23.52 2.48 -18.56
CA GLU A 54 22.68 2.86 -19.70
C GLU A 54 21.27 2.27 -19.57
N SER A 55 20.26 3.11 -19.80
CA SER A 55 18.85 2.70 -19.69
C SER A 55 18.48 1.57 -20.65
N LEU A 56 19.16 1.45 -21.80
CA LEU A 56 19.00 0.32 -22.72
C LEU A 56 19.45 -1.02 -22.10
N ARG A 57 20.57 -1.02 -21.36
CA ARG A 57 21.03 -2.23 -20.66
C ARG A 57 20.09 -2.60 -19.53
N LYS A 58 19.59 -1.61 -18.76
CA LYS A 58 18.59 -1.85 -17.72
C LYS A 58 17.30 -2.40 -18.29
N ALA A 59 16.79 -1.85 -19.40
CA ALA A 59 15.61 -2.35 -20.10
C ALA A 59 15.79 -3.81 -20.52
N ALA A 60 16.97 -4.16 -21.06
CA ALA A 60 17.28 -5.54 -21.44
C ALA A 60 17.32 -6.48 -20.23
N ILE A 61 17.82 -6.03 -19.08
CA ILE A 61 17.83 -6.81 -17.84
C ILE A 61 16.41 -7.01 -17.33
N ILE A 62 15.60 -5.95 -17.23
CA ILE A 62 14.18 -6.04 -16.84
C ILE A 62 13.45 -7.03 -17.77
N LYS A 63 13.61 -6.88 -19.08
CA LYS A 63 12.99 -7.78 -20.06
C LYS A 63 13.43 -9.23 -19.89
N LYS A 64 14.68 -9.50 -19.52
CA LYS A 64 15.17 -10.86 -19.25
C LYS A 64 14.61 -11.43 -17.94
N VAL A 65 14.55 -10.63 -16.88
CA VAL A 65 14.05 -11.05 -15.55
C VAL A 65 12.56 -11.39 -15.60
N PHE A 66 11.79 -10.58 -16.32
CA PHE A 66 10.34 -10.73 -16.41
C PHE A 66 9.87 -11.48 -17.67
N LYS A 67 10.80 -12.03 -18.49
CA LYS A 67 10.46 -12.74 -19.72
C LYS A 67 9.52 -13.92 -19.44
N GLY A 68 8.36 -13.93 -20.08
CA GLY A 68 7.37 -15.01 -19.96
C GLY A 68 6.63 -15.05 -18.61
N LYS A 69 6.84 -14.06 -17.74
CA LYS A 69 6.15 -13.92 -16.45
C LYS A 69 5.19 -12.74 -16.40
N VAL A 70 5.30 -11.82 -17.36
CA VAL A 70 4.46 -10.64 -17.47
C VAL A 70 3.79 -10.56 -18.83
N GLN A 71 2.65 -9.90 -18.90
CA GLN A 71 1.96 -9.64 -20.16
C GLN A 71 2.76 -8.71 -21.08
N GLU A 72 2.44 -8.79 -22.37
CA GLU A 72 3.04 -7.93 -23.40
C GLU A 72 2.84 -6.45 -23.09
N MET A 73 1.65 -6.08 -22.59
CA MET A 73 1.33 -4.71 -22.16
C MET A 73 2.27 -4.20 -21.07
N THR A 74 2.50 -5.00 -20.03
CA THR A 74 3.42 -4.67 -18.93
C THR A 74 4.86 -4.58 -19.43
N SER A 75 5.28 -5.46 -20.34
CA SER A 75 6.60 -5.39 -20.95
C SER A 75 6.79 -4.14 -21.82
N LEU A 76 5.76 -3.72 -22.56
CA LEU A 76 5.78 -2.49 -23.36
C LEU A 76 5.83 -1.26 -22.45
N PHE A 77 5.10 -1.28 -21.34
CA PHE A 77 5.15 -0.22 -20.32
C PHE A 77 6.58 -0.06 -19.76
N PHE A 78 7.23 -1.16 -19.37
CA PHE A 78 8.62 -1.10 -18.89
C PHE A 78 9.60 -0.57 -19.94
N ASP A 79 9.40 -0.91 -21.21
CA ASP A 79 10.23 -0.40 -22.32
C ASP A 79 10.05 1.13 -22.48
N ILE A 80 8.80 1.62 -22.46
CA ILE A 80 8.50 3.05 -22.57
C ILE A 80 9.11 3.83 -21.40
N VAL A 81 8.97 3.33 -20.17
CA VAL A 81 9.52 3.98 -18.98
C VAL A 81 11.06 4.02 -19.04
N SER A 82 11.69 2.93 -19.49
CA SER A 82 13.15 2.86 -19.65
C SER A 82 13.65 3.78 -20.77
N ARG A 83 12.94 3.89 -21.90
CA ARG A 83 13.27 4.86 -22.97
C ARG A 83 13.18 6.31 -22.53
N LYS A 84 12.38 6.59 -21.50
CA LYS A 84 12.24 7.94 -20.92
C LYS A 84 13.20 8.18 -19.76
N HIS A 85 14.15 7.29 -19.50
CA HIS A 85 15.12 7.37 -18.40
C HIS A 85 14.45 7.47 -17.01
N ARG A 86 13.29 6.80 -16.83
CA ARG A 86 12.47 6.85 -15.60
C ARG A 86 12.44 5.52 -14.86
N GLU A 87 13.41 4.65 -15.11
CA GLU A 87 13.52 3.33 -14.50
C GLU A 87 13.65 3.35 -12.97
N SER A 88 14.22 4.42 -12.39
CA SER A 88 14.35 4.59 -10.93
C SER A 88 13.00 4.71 -10.24
N VAL A 89 11.99 5.20 -10.95
CA VAL A 89 10.63 5.44 -10.44
C VAL A 89 9.73 4.22 -10.64
N LEU A 90 10.17 3.17 -11.34
CA LEU A 90 9.37 1.95 -11.56
C LEU A 90 8.85 1.31 -10.26
N PRO A 91 9.64 1.18 -9.16
CA PRO A 91 9.13 0.65 -7.91
C PRO A 91 8.02 1.51 -7.30
N GLU A 92 8.11 2.83 -7.47
CA GLU A 92 7.08 3.76 -7.01
C GLU A 92 5.83 3.69 -7.90
N MET A 93 5.99 3.53 -9.21
CA MET A 93 4.89 3.28 -10.15
C MET A 93 4.09 2.03 -9.77
N ALA A 94 4.76 0.91 -9.44
CA ALA A 94 4.06 -0.30 -9.03
C ALA A 94 3.21 -0.09 -7.74
N LYS A 95 3.73 0.68 -6.78
CA LYS A 95 2.99 1.04 -5.55
C LYS A 95 1.77 1.91 -5.85
N VAL A 96 1.96 2.97 -6.65
CA VAL A 96 0.86 3.89 -7.01
C VAL A 96 -0.18 3.19 -7.89
N PHE A 97 0.24 2.28 -8.77
CA PHE A 97 -0.67 1.43 -9.53
C PHE A 97 -1.58 0.61 -8.61
N LYS A 98 -1.03 -0.08 -7.59
CA LYS A 98 -1.85 -0.82 -6.61
C LYS A 98 -2.85 0.11 -5.90
N GLN A 99 -2.43 1.30 -5.51
CA GLN A 99 -3.31 2.28 -4.87
C GLN A 99 -4.46 2.70 -5.79
N LEU A 100 -4.17 3.05 -7.04
CA LEU A 100 -5.19 3.46 -8.01
C LEU A 100 -6.10 2.30 -8.42
N TYR A 101 -5.58 1.07 -8.48
CA TYR A 101 -6.38 -0.13 -8.71
C TYR A 101 -7.40 -0.35 -7.59
N ASN A 102 -6.93 -0.24 -6.33
CA ASN A 102 -7.79 -0.33 -5.16
C ASN A 102 -8.86 0.78 -5.18
N GLU A 103 -8.48 2.02 -5.54
CA GLU A 103 -9.43 3.12 -5.69
C GLU A 103 -10.49 2.84 -6.77
N HIS A 104 -10.08 2.31 -7.93
CA HIS A 104 -10.97 1.96 -9.04
C HIS A 104 -11.94 0.82 -8.70
N LYS A 105 -11.48 -0.19 -7.96
CA LYS A 105 -12.34 -1.30 -7.47
C LYS A 105 -13.17 -0.93 -6.24
N GLY A 106 -12.95 0.24 -5.65
CA GLY A 106 -13.58 0.61 -4.38
C GLY A 106 -13.11 -0.25 -3.21
N ILE A 107 -11.84 -0.69 -3.24
CA ILE A 107 -11.17 -1.39 -2.14
C ILE A 107 -10.42 -0.35 -1.30
N ILE A 108 -10.65 -0.36 0.01
CA ILE A 108 -9.87 0.42 0.97
C ILE A 108 -8.94 -0.50 1.73
N ALA A 109 -7.65 -0.15 1.79
CA ALA A 109 -6.72 -0.81 2.67
C ALA A 109 -6.95 -0.36 4.12
N ALA A 110 -7.26 -1.30 5.01
CA ALA A 110 -7.35 -1.08 6.44
C ALA A 110 -6.13 -1.73 7.12
N GLU A 111 -5.35 -0.95 7.84
CA GLU A 111 -4.24 -1.44 8.66
C GLU A 111 -4.73 -1.68 10.08
N VAL A 112 -4.63 -2.93 10.55
CA VAL A 112 -5.03 -3.30 11.91
C VAL A 112 -3.77 -3.64 12.69
N THR A 113 -3.44 -2.80 13.67
CA THR A 113 -2.32 -3.03 14.57
C THR A 113 -2.85 -3.65 15.87
N THR A 114 -2.35 -4.84 16.20
CA THR A 114 -2.78 -5.63 17.37
C THR A 114 -1.57 -6.19 18.09
N THR A 115 -1.76 -6.53 19.37
CA THR A 115 -0.72 -7.17 20.20
C THR A 115 -0.58 -8.67 19.96
N PHE A 116 -1.61 -9.28 19.38
CA PHE A 116 -1.68 -10.70 19.09
C PHE A 116 -2.21 -10.89 17.68
N LYS A 117 -1.90 -12.05 17.08
CA LYS A 117 -2.44 -12.42 15.78
C LYS A 117 -3.97 -12.54 15.88
N LEU A 118 -4.69 -11.86 14.99
CA LEU A 118 -6.15 -11.91 14.97
C LEU A 118 -6.62 -13.32 14.63
N ASP A 119 -7.67 -13.77 15.33
CA ASP A 119 -8.41 -14.98 14.99
C ASP A 119 -9.33 -14.71 13.79
N ASP A 120 -9.70 -15.74 13.02
CA ASP A 120 -10.50 -15.57 11.80
C ASP A 120 -11.90 -14.98 12.10
N SER A 121 -12.43 -15.25 13.30
CA SER A 121 -13.67 -14.64 13.78
C SER A 121 -13.53 -13.13 14.01
N LEU A 122 -12.46 -12.70 14.69
CA LEU A 122 -12.16 -11.29 14.95
C LEU A 122 -11.87 -10.53 13.66
N ARG A 123 -11.12 -11.15 12.74
CA ARG A 123 -10.86 -10.59 11.42
C ARG A 123 -12.15 -10.29 10.66
N SER A 124 -13.09 -11.23 10.70
CA SER A 124 -14.40 -11.08 10.05
C SER A 124 -15.24 -9.96 10.66
N GLU A 125 -15.21 -9.80 11.99
CA GLU A 125 -15.87 -8.68 12.68
C GLU A 125 -15.25 -7.33 12.32
N VAL A 126 -13.92 -7.23 12.32
CA VAL A 126 -13.22 -6.00 11.93
C VAL A 126 -13.54 -5.62 10.48
N ILE A 127 -13.57 -6.60 9.57
CA ILE A 127 -13.96 -6.35 8.16
C ILE A 127 -15.39 -5.81 8.10
N LYS A 128 -16.34 -6.35 8.88
CA LYS A 128 -17.72 -5.84 8.93
C LYS A 128 -17.77 -4.40 9.43
N ILE A 129 -17.11 -4.09 10.55
CA ILE A 129 -17.06 -2.75 11.13
C ILE A 129 -16.47 -1.75 10.12
N VAL A 130 -15.35 -2.09 9.48
CA VAL A 130 -14.71 -1.21 8.50
C VAL A 130 -15.58 -1.05 7.25
N LYS A 131 -16.27 -2.11 6.82
CA LYS A 131 -17.20 -2.07 5.68
C LYS A 131 -18.43 -1.21 5.98
N GLU A 132 -18.98 -1.23 7.19
CA GLU A 132 -20.05 -0.33 7.62
C GLU A 132 -19.61 1.14 7.62
N ILE A 133 -18.38 1.40 8.10
CA ILE A 133 -17.84 2.77 8.18
C ILE A 133 -17.47 3.34 6.81
N SER A 134 -17.03 2.47 5.89
CA SER A 134 -16.42 2.89 4.63
C SER A 134 -17.27 2.63 3.39
N ASN A 135 -18.32 1.81 3.51
CA ASN A 135 -19.21 1.36 2.44
C ASN A 135 -18.48 0.80 1.19
N LYS A 136 -17.26 0.27 1.40
CA LYS A 136 -16.31 -0.17 0.37
C LYS A 136 -15.74 -1.53 0.74
N GLU A 137 -15.20 -2.26 -0.22
CA GLU A 137 -14.48 -3.52 0.08
C GLU A 137 -13.21 -3.23 0.87
N VAL A 138 -12.82 -4.12 1.77
CA VAL A 138 -11.72 -3.87 2.72
C VAL A 138 -10.61 -4.88 2.52
N GLU A 139 -9.42 -4.41 2.15
CA GLU A 139 -8.19 -5.21 2.16
C GLU A 139 -7.52 -5.01 3.53
N LEU A 140 -7.57 -6.03 4.38
CA LEU A 140 -7.10 -5.94 5.77
C LEU A 140 -5.62 -6.35 5.86
N ASN A 141 -4.76 -5.38 6.17
CA ASN A 141 -3.36 -5.58 6.47
C ASN A 141 -3.16 -5.69 7.98
N GLU A 142 -2.76 -6.86 8.43
CA GLU A 142 -2.53 -7.14 9.85
C GLU A 142 -1.08 -6.83 10.21
N LYS A 143 -0.90 -6.04 11.26
CA LYS A 143 0.39 -5.73 11.84
C LYS A 143 0.38 -6.11 13.31
N VAL A 144 1.33 -6.95 13.71
CA VAL A 144 1.51 -7.28 15.13
C VAL A 144 2.55 -6.33 15.70
N ASP A 145 2.17 -5.58 16.73
CA ASP A 145 3.06 -4.67 17.46
C ASP A 145 2.97 -4.98 18.97
N GLU A 146 4.06 -5.55 19.49
CA GLU A 146 4.19 -5.93 20.90
C GLU A 146 4.36 -4.72 21.84
N ALA A 147 4.70 -3.54 21.31
CA ALA A 147 4.83 -2.32 22.10
C ALA A 147 3.46 -1.74 22.52
N LEU A 148 2.40 -2.19 21.87
CA LEU A 148 1.03 -1.76 22.16
C LEU A 148 0.58 -2.40 23.49
N ILE A 149 0.13 -1.60 24.45
CA ILE A 149 -0.36 -2.12 25.74
C ILE A 149 -1.83 -2.51 25.56
N GLY A 150 -2.08 -3.63 24.89
CA GLY A 150 -3.40 -4.23 24.69
C GLY A 150 -4.40 -3.41 23.86
N GLY A 151 -5.41 -4.10 23.30
CA GLY A 151 -6.41 -3.52 22.40
C GLY A 151 -6.00 -3.59 20.93
N PHE A 152 -6.71 -2.85 20.09
CA PHE A 152 -6.47 -2.77 18.65
C PHE A 152 -6.52 -1.34 18.13
N LEU A 153 -5.73 -1.09 17.09
CA LEU A 153 -5.70 0.16 16.37
C LEU A 153 -6.08 -0.14 14.91
N ILE A 154 -7.19 0.41 14.43
CA ILE A 154 -7.62 0.24 13.05
C ILE A 154 -7.43 1.58 12.32
N ARG A 155 -6.61 1.59 11.28
CA ARG A 155 -6.39 2.75 10.40
C ARG A 155 -6.96 2.47 9.02
N VAL A 156 -7.88 3.32 8.58
CA VAL A 156 -8.58 3.23 7.29
C VAL A 156 -8.39 4.55 6.56
N GLY A 157 -7.41 4.60 5.64
CA GLY A 157 -6.99 5.87 5.03
C GLY A 157 -6.57 6.88 6.10
N ASP A 158 -7.28 8.00 6.18
CA ASP A 158 -7.03 9.07 7.17
C ASP A 158 -7.79 8.89 8.49
N LYS A 159 -8.71 7.92 8.57
CA LYS A 159 -9.46 7.65 9.80
C LYS A 159 -8.71 6.62 10.65
N GLN A 160 -8.49 6.95 11.91
CA GLN A 160 -7.90 6.04 12.89
C GLN A 160 -8.90 5.80 14.01
N ILE A 161 -9.19 4.53 14.28
CA ILE A 161 -9.98 4.06 15.42
C ILE A 161 -8.99 3.44 16.38
N ASP A 162 -8.79 4.12 17.50
CA ASP A 162 -7.90 3.69 18.57
C ASP A 162 -8.74 3.17 19.75
N GLU A 163 -8.70 1.86 19.97
CA GLU A 163 -9.31 1.19 21.13
C GLU A 163 -8.23 0.52 21.98
N THR A 164 -7.06 1.15 22.07
CA THR A 164 -5.97 0.67 22.93
C THR A 164 -6.24 0.92 24.41
N ILE A 165 -5.82 -0.02 25.27
CA ILE A 165 -5.95 0.14 26.72
C ILE A 165 -5.09 1.31 27.20
N GLN A 166 -3.97 1.57 26.52
CA GLN A 166 -3.14 2.75 26.78
C GLN A 166 -3.92 4.06 26.64
N SER A 167 -4.74 4.21 25.60
CA SER A 167 -5.57 5.42 25.43
C SER A 167 -6.59 5.53 26.57
N LYS A 168 -7.29 4.44 26.90
CA LYS A 168 -8.27 4.43 28.02
C LYS A 168 -7.65 4.78 29.37
N LEU A 169 -6.45 4.28 29.67
CA LEU A 169 -5.70 4.64 30.87
C LEU A 169 -5.27 6.11 30.89
N ASN A 170 -4.86 6.64 29.74
CA ASN A 170 -4.50 8.05 29.61
C ASN A 170 -5.72 8.97 29.78
N ASP A 171 -6.86 8.60 29.22
CA ASP A 171 -8.12 9.34 29.36
C ASP A 171 -8.60 9.33 30.81
N LEU A 172 -8.59 8.16 31.47
CA LEU A 172 -8.90 8.06 32.89
C LEU A 172 -7.96 8.92 33.76
N ARG A 173 -6.66 8.92 33.46
CA ARG A 173 -5.68 9.78 34.16
C ARG A 173 -6.00 11.26 33.94
N ARG A 174 -6.41 11.66 32.73
CA ARG A 174 -6.80 13.05 32.44
C ARG A 174 -8.06 13.45 33.20
N GLU A 175 -9.10 12.61 33.21
CA GLU A 175 -10.34 12.87 33.96
C GLU A 175 -10.06 13.03 35.46
N LEU A 176 -9.24 12.15 36.04
CA LEU A 176 -8.88 12.21 37.45
C LEU A 176 -8.02 13.44 37.79
N THR A 177 -7.20 13.95 36.85
CA THR A 177 -6.36 15.13 37.05
C THR A 177 -7.12 16.44 36.80
N GLN A 178 -8.15 16.42 35.94
CA GLN A 178 -8.99 17.59 35.62
C GLN A 178 -10.15 17.79 36.60
N ASN A 179 -10.28 16.96 37.64
CA ASN A 179 -11.30 17.12 38.67
C ASN A 179 -11.03 18.40 39.49
N GLN A 180 -11.42 19.56 38.95
CA GLN A 180 -11.54 20.80 39.70
C GLN A 180 -12.61 20.57 40.75
N TYR A 181 -12.17 20.31 41.98
CA TYR A 181 -13.03 20.25 43.15
C TYR A 181 -13.77 21.59 43.29
N ILE A 182 -14.98 21.68 42.75
CA ILE A 182 -15.90 22.77 43.04
C ILE A 182 -16.57 22.39 44.36
N LYS A 183 -16.05 22.95 45.45
CA LYS A 183 -16.71 22.89 46.76
C LYS A 183 -18.04 23.62 46.62
N GLN A 184 -19.16 22.88 46.57
CA GLN A 184 -20.48 23.48 46.76
C GLN A 184 -20.50 24.05 48.19
N ILE A 185 -20.55 25.38 48.26
CA ILE A 185 -20.86 26.15 49.48
C ILE A 185 -22.38 26.29 49.54
#